data_AF-A0A0N4XJB3-F1
#
_entry.id   AF-A0A0N4XJB3-F1
#
_cell.length_a   1.000
_cell.length_b   1.000
_cell.length_c   1.000
_cell.angle_alpha   90.00
_cell.angle_beta   90.00
_cell.angle_gamma   90.00
#
_symmetry.space_group_name_H-M   'P 1'
#
loop_
_entity.id
_entity.type
_entity.pdbx_description
1 polymer ?
#
loop_
_entity_poly.entity_id
_entity_poly.type
_entity_poly.pdbx_seq_one_letter_code
_entity_poly.pdbx_strand_id
1 'polypeptide(L)'
;MEAINIKKKATQFQSEEAALLVRLYVQNYADYHSKFTSGGRLGKSVREVFHEQWADAVSSLGFASRTKNQIDERIRNDRKRVQSIVVNLYATVTIAITENQVESEQGEDVQSTSAVLKEEEVSQGGSSVTTMSEPLFTTSQERKPTLRPLPSVDTEEEIIEEEPQAIREQPQAIQEQPQAIQGEPQAIPLKRKRSYASIAREKLGSFTDARTALYEEEGRLAKFRQNESKAAESAWKAAESFWKAAESTLAAIESAATSIAAKNRAEMERMSSNREQEGPSRQQQVPQSSAPGPVYNPYYYHM
;
A
#
# COMPACT_ATOMS: atom_id res chain seq x y z
N MET A 1 31.92 -13.88 -35.31
CA MET A 1 30.49 -14.25 -35.36
C MET A 1 29.77 -13.37 -34.35
N GLU A 2 28.97 -12.41 -34.79
CA GLU A 2 28.20 -11.55 -33.88
C GLU A 2 27.10 -12.38 -33.21
N ALA A 3 27.11 -12.43 -31.88
CA ALA A 3 26.04 -13.05 -31.11
C ALA A 3 24.77 -12.21 -31.26
N ILE A 4 23.84 -12.67 -32.08
CA ILE A 4 22.53 -12.04 -32.25
C ILE A 4 21.82 -12.10 -30.90
N ASN A 5 21.74 -10.94 -30.24
CA ASN A 5 21.11 -10.79 -28.93
C ASN A 5 19.59 -10.77 -29.11
N ILE A 6 19.00 -11.96 -29.33
CA ILE A 6 17.55 -12.14 -29.41
C ILE A 6 17.01 -11.89 -28.00
N LYS A 7 16.44 -10.71 -27.75
CA LYS A 7 15.70 -10.38 -26.54
C LYS A 7 14.49 -11.31 -26.44
N LYS A 8 14.67 -12.46 -25.79
CA LYS A 8 13.59 -13.40 -25.53
C LYS A 8 12.56 -12.70 -24.63
N LYS A 9 11.32 -12.58 -25.11
CA LYS A 9 10.21 -12.11 -24.28
C LYS A 9 10.10 -13.03 -23.07
N ALA A 10 9.99 -12.47 -21.87
CA ALA A 10 9.84 -13.24 -20.66
C ALA A 10 8.57 -14.09 -20.75
N THR A 11 8.67 -15.39 -20.46
CA THR A 11 7.54 -16.31 -20.43
C THR A 11 6.48 -15.78 -19.45
N GLN A 12 5.21 -15.79 -19.84
CA GLN A 12 4.13 -15.39 -18.93
C GLN A 12 4.05 -16.34 -17.73
N PHE A 13 3.67 -15.82 -16.56
CA PHE A 13 3.43 -16.65 -15.36
C PHE A 13 2.17 -17.50 -15.56
N GLN A 14 2.28 -18.80 -15.31
CA GLN A 14 1.15 -19.71 -15.26
C GLN A 14 0.30 -19.47 -14.01
N SER A 15 -0.94 -19.94 -14.03
CA SER A 15 -1.87 -19.81 -12.89
C SER A 15 -1.32 -20.47 -11.62
N GLU A 16 -0.69 -21.64 -11.76
CA GLU A 16 -0.10 -22.38 -10.64
C GLU A 16 1.11 -21.66 -10.03
N GLU A 17 2.01 -21.15 -10.87
CA GLU A 17 3.14 -20.31 -10.43
C GLU A 17 2.65 -19.07 -9.68
N ALA A 18 1.63 -18.39 -10.22
CA ALA A 18 1.05 -17.21 -9.61
C ALA A 18 0.38 -17.53 -8.26
N ALA A 19 -0.36 -18.64 -8.17
CA ALA A 19 -1.02 -19.06 -6.94
C ALA A 19 0.00 -19.41 -5.84
N LEU A 20 1.09 -20.12 -6.18
CA LEU A 20 2.16 -20.42 -5.25
C LEU A 20 2.85 -19.14 -4.76
N LEU A 21 3.15 -18.21 -5.67
CA LEU A 21 3.79 -16.95 -5.32
C LEU A 21 2.92 -16.11 -4.36
N VAL A 22 1.62 -16.01 -4.62
CA VAL A 22 0.68 -15.32 -3.72
C VAL A 22 0.63 -15.99 -2.34
N ARG A 23 0.61 -17.32 -2.29
CA ARG A 23 0.64 -18.08 -1.02
C ARG A 23 1.90 -17.79 -0.22
N LEU A 24 3.07 -17.86 -0.85
CA LEU A 24 4.37 -17.57 -0.22
C LEU A 24 4.42 -16.12 0.29
N TYR A 25 3.94 -15.17 -0.51
CA TYR A 25 3.88 -13.77 -0.13
C TYR A 25 2.96 -13.52 1.08
N VAL A 26 1.78 -14.14 1.11
CA VAL A 26 0.84 -14.01 2.24
C VAL A 26 1.40 -14.64 3.51
N GLN A 27 1.98 -15.85 3.42
CA GLN A 27 2.57 -16.55 4.57
C GLN A 27 3.70 -15.75 5.23
N ASN A 28 4.49 -15.02 4.44
CA ASN A 28 5.64 -14.26 4.92
C ASN A 28 5.38 -12.75 4.92
N TYR A 29 4.12 -12.31 4.87
CA TYR A 29 3.77 -10.90 4.68
C TYR A 29 4.37 -10.00 5.76
N ALA A 30 4.28 -10.42 7.02
CA ALA A 30 4.78 -9.66 8.16
C ALA A 30 6.29 -9.44 8.09
N ASP A 31 7.05 -10.50 7.82
CA ASP A 31 8.52 -10.44 7.74
C ASP A 31 8.97 -9.68 6.50
N TYR A 32 8.31 -9.91 5.35
CA TYR A 32 8.62 -9.25 4.08
C TYR A 32 8.43 -7.73 4.12
N HIS A 33 7.40 -7.25 4.85
CA HIS A 33 7.12 -5.82 5.02
C HIS A 33 7.59 -5.23 6.35
N SER A 34 8.27 -6.03 7.18
CA SER A 34 8.84 -5.52 8.42
C SER A 34 9.80 -4.35 8.12
N LYS A 35 9.69 -3.28 8.91
CA LYS A 35 10.58 -2.12 8.77
C LYS A 35 11.97 -2.56 9.27
N PHE A 36 12.87 -2.92 8.35
CA PHE A 36 14.25 -3.22 8.71
C PHE A 36 14.92 -1.96 9.28
N THR A 37 15.24 -2.01 10.57
CA THR A 37 16.08 -1.02 11.26
C THR A 37 17.57 -1.27 11.04
N SER A 38 17.92 -2.33 10.28
CA SER A 38 19.28 -2.76 9.99
C SER A 38 19.94 -1.83 8.97
N GLY A 39 20.31 -0.63 9.39
CA GLY A 39 21.09 0.36 8.63
C GLY A 39 22.56 -0.03 8.40
N GLY A 40 22.87 -1.33 8.28
CA GLY A 40 24.22 -1.83 8.02
C GLY A 40 24.36 -2.21 6.54
N ARG A 41 25.22 -1.50 5.81
CA ARG A 41 25.40 -1.57 4.34
C ARG A 41 25.96 -2.90 3.79
N LEU A 42 26.08 -3.94 4.61
CA LEU A 42 26.76 -5.19 4.25
C LEU A 42 25.82 -6.37 4.44
N GLY A 43 24.99 -6.64 3.43
CA GLY A 43 24.12 -7.83 3.39
C GLY A 43 22.98 -7.72 2.38
N LYS A 44 22.50 -8.88 1.89
CA LYS A 44 21.26 -8.96 1.12
C LYS A 44 20.11 -8.46 1.97
N SER A 45 19.22 -7.67 1.39
CA SER A 45 18.00 -7.27 2.11
C SER A 45 17.11 -8.50 2.33
N VAL A 46 16.30 -8.52 3.40
CA VAL A 46 15.39 -9.65 3.62
C VAL A 46 14.40 -9.83 2.47
N ARG A 47 13.97 -8.73 1.83
CA ARG A 47 13.15 -8.82 0.60
C ARG A 47 13.88 -9.55 -0.52
N GLU A 48 15.16 -9.24 -0.71
CA GLU A 48 15.99 -9.91 -1.72
C GLU A 48 16.16 -11.40 -1.42
N VAL A 49 16.34 -11.76 -0.15
CA VAL A 49 16.38 -13.17 0.29
C VAL A 49 15.07 -13.88 -0.02
N PHE A 50 13.92 -13.26 0.30
CA PHE A 50 12.62 -13.83 -0.06
C PHE A 50 12.42 -13.95 -1.57
N HIS A 51 12.83 -12.95 -2.36
CA HIS A 51 12.70 -13.01 -3.81
C HIS A 51 13.54 -14.12 -4.44
N GLU A 52 14.73 -14.39 -3.91
CA GLU A 52 15.57 -15.52 -4.32
C GLU A 52 14.90 -16.85 -3.97
N GLN A 53 14.48 -17.03 -2.71
CA GLN A 53 13.80 -18.26 -2.26
C GLN A 53 12.51 -18.55 -3.04
N TRP A 54 11.71 -17.51 -3.32
CA TRP A 54 10.48 -17.68 -4.08
C TRP A 54 10.74 -17.91 -5.57
N ALA A 55 11.81 -17.34 -6.12
CA ALA A 55 12.23 -17.64 -7.48
C ALA A 55 12.60 -19.12 -7.62
N ASP A 56 13.35 -19.68 -6.66
CA ASP A 56 13.69 -21.10 -6.63
C ASP A 56 12.44 -21.98 -6.47
N ALA A 57 11.57 -21.64 -5.51
CA ALA A 57 10.33 -22.38 -5.26
C ALA A 57 9.40 -22.40 -6.49
N VAL A 58 9.19 -21.24 -7.14
CA VAL A 58 8.36 -21.16 -8.34
C VAL A 58 9.02 -21.88 -9.52
N SER A 59 10.34 -21.75 -9.68
CA SER A 59 11.08 -22.45 -10.74
C SER A 59 11.03 -23.97 -10.57
N SER A 60 10.97 -24.46 -9.33
CA SER A 60 10.89 -25.89 -9.02
C SER A 60 9.62 -26.58 -9.52
N LEU A 61 8.57 -25.81 -9.87
CA LEU A 61 7.36 -26.34 -10.52
C LEU A 61 7.60 -26.82 -11.95
N GLY A 62 8.73 -26.44 -12.58
CA GLY A 62 9.14 -26.94 -13.89
C GLY A 62 8.58 -26.22 -15.11
N PHE A 63 7.78 -25.15 -14.93
CA PHE A 63 7.21 -24.38 -16.06
C PHE A 63 8.25 -23.50 -16.76
N ALA A 64 8.97 -22.68 -15.99
CA ALA A 64 10.03 -21.82 -16.47
C ALA A 64 10.95 -21.41 -15.32
N SER A 65 12.23 -21.18 -15.62
CA SER A 65 13.14 -20.59 -14.63
C SER A 65 12.78 -19.13 -14.41
N ARG A 66 12.51 -18.77 -13.16
CA ARG A 66 12.15 -17.42 -12.71
C ARG A 66 13.33 -16.77 -12.01
N THR A 67 13.53 -15.48 -12.26
CA THR A 67 14.55 -14.69 -11.56
C THR A 67 13.92 -13.87 -10.43
N LYS A 68 14.72 -13.50 -9.42
CA LYS A 68 14.27 -12.66 -8.31
C LYS A 68 13.61 -11.35 -8.76
N ASN A 69 14.12 -10.74 -9.84
CA ASN A 69 13.55 -9.51 -10.41
C ASN A 69 12.16 -9.74 -11.04
N GLN A 70 11.93 -10.91 -11.64
CA GLN A 70 10.60 -11.27 -12.17
C GLN A 70 9.60 -11.49 -11.04
N ILE A 71 10.05 -12.10 -9.93
CA ILE A 71 9.25 -12.27 -8.72
C ILE A 71 8.87 -10.90 -8.13
N ASP A 72 9.85 -10.01 -7.91
CA ASP A 72 9.59 -8.66 -7.39
C ASP A 72 8.61 -7.87 -8.27
N GLU A 73 8.86 -7.84 -9.58
CA GLU A 73 8.00 -7.14 -10.54
C GLU A 73 6.58 -7.70 -10.52
N ARG A 74 6.43 -9.03 -10.44
CA ARG A 74 5.11 -9.67 -10.36
C ARG A 74 4.37 -9.28 -9.09
N ILE A 75 5.02 -9.32 -7.93
CA ILE A 75 4.42 -8.91 -6.64
C ILE A 75 4.00 -7.44 -6.68
N ARG A 76 4.86 -6.55 -7.21
CA ARG A 76 4.52 -5.13 -7.34
C ARG A 76 3.27 -4.93 -8.20
N ASN A 77 3.15 -5.65 -9.31
CA ASN A 77 1.99 -5.56 -10.19
C ASN A 77 0.72 -6.12 -9.55
N ASP A 78 0.81 -7.27 -8.86
CA ASP A 78 -0.34 -7.86 -8.17
C ASP A 78 -0.82 -6.95 -7.02
N ARG A 79 0.10 -6.34 -6.26
CA ARG A 79 -0.26 -5.35 -5.22
C ARG A 79 -0.99 -4.14 -5.80
N LYS A 80 -0.49 -3.56 -6.91
CA LYS A 80 -1.16 -2.44 -7.59
C LYS A 80 -2.55 -2.84 -8.06
N ARG A 81 -2.71 -4.04 -8.62
CA ARG A 81 -4.00 -4.57 -9.07
C ARG A 81 -4.98 -4.74 -7.91
N VAL A 82 -4.55 -5.35 -6.81
CA VAL A 82 -5.38 -5.51 -5.61
C VAL A 82 -5.78 -4.16 -5.04
N GLN A 83 -4.85 -3.21 -4.92
CA GLN A 83 -5.15 -1.87 -4.45
C GLN A 83 -6.20 -1.18 -5.34
N SER A 84 -6.07 -1.28 -6.66
CA SER A 84 -7.06 -0.74 -7.59
C SER A 84 -8.45 -1.38 -7.42
N ILE A 85 -8.51 -2.70 -7.25
CA ILE A 85 -9.78 -3.41 -7.01
C ILE A 85 -10.41 -2.95 -5.70
N VAL A 86 -9.64 -2.86 -4.62
CA VAL A 86 -10.14 -2.42 -3.31
C VAL A 86 -10.67 -1.00 -3.37
N VAL A 87 -9.95 -0.08 -4.00
CA VAL A 87 -10.39 1.31 -4.17
C VAL A 87 -11.68 1.38 -4.99
N ASN A 88 -11.76 0.62 -6.10
CA ASN A 88 -12.95 0.59 -6.93
C ASN A 88 -14.16 0.00 -6.19
N LEU A 89 -13.98 -1.12 -5.48
CA LEU A 89 -15.03 -1.73 -4.67
C LEU A 89 -15.52 -0.76 -3.59
N TYR A 90 -14.62 -0.05 -2.91
CA TYR A 90 -14.99 0.93 -1.90
C TYR A 90 -15.81 2.08 -2.51
N ALA A 91 -15.43 2.57 -3.70
CA ALA A 91 -16.17 3.60 -4.41
C ALA A 91 -17.58 3.12 -4.82
N THR A 92 -17.70 1.91 -5.36
CA THR A 92 -19.00 1.31 -5.72
C THR A 92 -19.91 1.12 -4.50
N VAL A 93 -19.36 0.60 -3.40
CA VAL A 93 -20.11 0.42 -2.15
C VAL A 93 -20.57 1.77 -1.59
N THR A 94 -19.72 2.80 -1.65
CA THR A 94 -20.07 4.16 -1.18
C THR A 94 -21.23 4.75 -1.98
N ILE A 95 -21.19 4.63 -3.33
CA ILE A 95 -22.28 5.12 -4.20
C ILE A 95 -23.59 4.41 -3.87
N ALA A 96 -23.57 3.07 -3.74
CA ALA A 96 -24.76 2.30 -3.42
C ALA A 96 -25.35 2.65 -2.05
N ILE A 97 -24.54 2.96 -1.04
CA ILE A 97 -25.02 3.41 0.27
C ILE A 97 -25.69 4.79 0.15
N THR A 98 -25.10 5.71 -0.61
CA THR A 98 -25.65 7.07 -0.77
C THR A 98 -26.95 7.07 -1.58
N GLU A 99 -27.08 6.24 -2.61
CA GLU A 99 -28.32 6.12 -3.40
C GLU A 99 -29.48 5.61 -2.54
N ASN A 100 -29.24 4.60 -1.69
CA ASN A 100 -30.25 4.07 -0.78
C ASN A 100 -30.71 5.07 0.30
N GLN A 101 -29.85 6.03 0.70
CA GLN A 101 -30.25 7.09 1.64
C GLN A 101 -31.19 8.11 0.99
N VAL A 102 -30.95 8.48 -0.27
CA VAL A 102 -31.77 9.49 -0.98
C VAL A 102 -33.19 8.99 -1.24
N GLU A 103 -33.38 7.68 -1.48
CA GLU A 103 -34.72 7.10 -1.68
C GLU A 103 -35.54 7.03 -0.38
N SER A 104 -34.90 7.03 0.79
CA SER A 104 -35.60 6.98 2.08
C SER A 104 -36.18 8.32 2.54
N GLU A 105 -35.73 9.46 1.99
CA GLU A 105 -36.18 10.80 2.40
C GLU A 105 -37.37 11.33 1.58
N GLN A 106 -37.78 10.66 0.48
CA GLN A 106 -38.90 11.12 -0.37
C GLN A 106 -40.25 10.43 -0.07
N GLY A 107 -40.32 9.62 0.99
CA GLY A 107 -41.53 8.84 1.33
C GLY A 107 -42.31 9.28 2.57
N GLU A 108 -41.82 10.23 3.38
CA GLU A 108 -42.63 10.79 4.47
C GLU A 108 -43.52 11.90 3.95
N ASP A 109 -44.71 11.47 3.53
CA ASP A 109 -45.84 12.30 3.19
C ASP A 109 -46.11 13.32 4.31
N VAL A 110 -45.90 14.58 3.94
CA VAL A 110 -46.23 15.78 4.67
C VAL A 110 -47.75 15.80 4.85
N GLN A 111 -48.25 15.17 5.92
CA GLN A 111 -49.56 15.53 6.47
C GLN A 111 -49.38 16.19 7.84
N SER A 112 -49.64 17.50 7.82
CA SER A 112 -50.10 18.31 8.96
C SER A 112 -49.13 18.55 10.11
N THR A 113 -48.51 19.74 10.11
CA THR A 113 -48.80 20.76 11.14
C THR A 113 -48.43 22.14 10.61
N SER A 114 -49.42 22.84 10.07
CA SER A 114 -49.42 24.30 9.98
C SER A 114 -49.66 24.87 11.39
N ALA A 115 -48.61 25.18 12.13
CA ALA A 115 -48.70 25.95 13.35
C ALA A 115 -47.70 27.11 13.28
N VAL A 116 -48.22 28.23 12.76
CA VAL A 116 -47.93 29.61 13.13
C VAL A 116 -46.73 29.76 14.08
N LEU A 117 -45.57 30.11 13.53
CA LEU A 117 -44.49 30.73 14.28
C LEU A 117 -44.28 32.13 13.72
N LYS A 118 -44.48 33.09 14.62
CA LYS A 118 -44.31 34.52 14.44
C LYS A 118 -42.89 34.85 14.00
N GLU A 119 -42.83 35.79 13.08
CA GLU A 119 -41.66 36.55 12.70
C GLU A 119 -41.04 37.20 13.94
N GLU A 120 -39.78 36.88 14.22
CA GLU A 120 -38.93 37.70 15.07
C GLU A 120 -37.64 37.97 14.27
N GLU A 121 -37.51 39.21 13.82
CA GLU A 121 -36.33 39.73 13.16
C GLU A 121 -35.13 39.69 14.13
N VAL A 122 -34.10 38.92 13.80
CA VAL A 122 -32.77 39.12 14.39
C VAL A 122 -31.69 39.04 13.32
N SER A 123 -31.22 40.24 12.99
CA SER A 123 -29.82 40.65 12.89
C SER A 123 -28.89 39.90 11.93
N GLN A 124 -28.52 40.65 10.88
CA GLN A 124 -27.38 40.45 10.00
C GLN A 124 -26.07 40.19 10.79
N GLY A 125 -25.57 38.96 10.71
CA GLY A 125 -24.21 38.61 11.09
C GLY A 125 -23.52 37.92 9.92
N GLY A 126 -22.74 38.68 9.15
CA GLY A 126 -21.98 38.16 8.01
C GLY A 126 -20.97 37.11 8.46
N SER A 127 -21.07 35.91 7.87
CA SER A 127 -20.04 34.87 7.99
C SER A 127 -19.38 34.67 6.63
N SER A 128 -18.09 34.97 6.61
CA SER A 128 -17.22 35.02 5.45
C SER A 128 -17.05 33.63 4.83
N VAL A 129 -17.42 33.51 3.55
CA VAL A 129 -17.03 32.42 2.66
C VAL A 129 -15.50 32.42 2.54
N THR A 130 -14.85 31.50 3.24
CA THR A 130 -13.43 31.20 3.06
C THR A 130 -13.31 30.16 1.95
N THR A 131 -13.12 30.65 0.73
CA THR A 131 -12.69 29.87 -0.42
C THR A 131 -11.30 29.31 -0.12
N MET A 132 -11.20 28.02 0.19
CA MET A 132 -9.93 27.33 0.31
C MET A 132 -9.36 27.16 -1.11
N SER A 133 -8.42 28.03 -1.47
CA SER A 133 -7.64 27.94 -2.70
C SER A 133 -6.88 26.60 -2.75
N GLU A 134 -7.09 25.87 -3.83
CA GLU A 134 -6.31 24.69 -4.22
C GLU A 134 -4.82 25.03 -4.35
N PRO A 135 -3.90 24.28 -3.71
CA PRO A 135 -2.49 24.38 -4.02
C PRO A 135 -2.21 23.64 -5.33
N LEU A 136 -1.83 24.41 -6.35
CA LEU A 136 -1.21 23.94 -7.59
C LEU A 136 -0.07 22.96 -7.28
N PHE A 137 -0.28 21.69 -7.60
CA PHE A 137 0.78 20.69 -7.67
C PHE A 137 1.77 21.11 -8.76
N THR A 138 2.99 21.47 -8.34
CA THR A 138 4.12 21.63 -9.26
C THR A 138 4.55 20.25 -9.72
N THR A 139 4.22 19.93 -10.97
CA THR A 139 4.76 18.76 -11.69
C THR A 139 6.28 18.88 -11.73
N SER A 140 6.95 18.16 -10.84
CA SER A 140 8.40 18.00 -10.84
C SER A 140 8.78 17.05 -11.97
N GLN A 141 9.30 17.63 -13.04
CA GLN A 141 9.81 16.94 -14.23
C GLN A 141 10.91 15.96 -13.82
N GLU A 142 10.60 14.66 -13.93
CA GLU A 142 11.50 13.55 -13.65
C GLU A 142 12.67 13.56 -14.65
N ARG A 143 13.82 14.08 -14.23
CA ARG A 143 15.08 13.98 -15.00
C ARG A 143 15.58 12.55 -14.93
N LYS A 144 15.35 11.82 -16.02
CA LYS A 144 15.92 10.51 -16.36
C LYS A 144 17.45 10.52 -16.17
N PRO A 145 18.00 9.75 -15.21
CA PRO A 145 19.45 9.59 -15.12
C PRO A 145 19.93 8.66 -16.24
N THR A 146 20.67 9.23 -17.20
CA THR A 146 21.45 8.46 -18.17
C THR A 146 22.59 7.76 -17.44
N LEU A 147 22.37 6.50 -17.07
CA LEU A 147 23.43 5.62 -16.57
C LEU A 147 24.40 5.33 -17.72
N ARG A 148 25.67 5.73 -17.54
CA ARG A 148 26.77 5.28 -18.39
C ARG A 148 27.03 3.78 -18.13
N PRO A 149 27.33 2.98 -19.16
CA PRO A 149 27.80 1.61 -18.96
C PRO A 149 29.18 1.65 -18.29
N LEU A 150 29.32 0.96 -17.15
CA LEU A 150 30.63 0.67 -16.57
C LEU A 150 31.25 -0.50 -17.34
N PRO A 151 32.56 -0.46 -17.64
CA PRO A 151 33.25 -1.60 -18.24
C PRO A 151 33.30 -2.76 -17.25
N SER A 152 32.99 -3.96 -17.74
CA SER A 152 33.24 -5.22 -17.03
C SER A 152 34.73 -5.35 -16.75
N VAL A 153 35.08 -5.40 -15.48
CA VAL A 153 36.42 -5.78 -15.03
C VAL A 153 36.28 -7.16 -14.43
N ASP A 154 36.73 -8.17 -15.17
CA ASP A 154 36.99 -9.51 -14.64
C ASP A 154 38.25 -9.39 -13.77
N THR A 155 38.05 -9.30 -12.45
CA THR A 155 39.15 -9.28 -11.49
C THR A 155 39.21 -10.65 -10.83
N GLU A 156 40.20 -11.45 -11.23
CA GLU A 156 40.68 -12.57 -10.43
C GLU A 156 41.37 -11.98 -9.18
N GLU A 157 40.87 -12.32 -7.99
CA GLU A 157 41.44 -11.88 -6.72
C GLU A 157 42.70 -12.69 -6.41
N GLU A 158 43.86 -12.17 -6.81
CA GLU A 158 45.16 -12.56 -6.25
C GLU A 158 45.36 -11.81 -4.94
N ILE A 159 45.28 -12.54 -3.83
CA ILE A 159 45.50 -12.05 -2.47
C ILE A 159 47.00 -11.76 -2.32
N ILE A 160 47.37 -10.49 -2.37
CA ILE A 160 48.71 -10.02 -2.00
C ILE A 160 48.62 -9.42 -0.59
N GLU A 161 49.16 -10.15 0.39
CA GLU A 161 49.45 -9.64 1.74
C GLU A 161 50.64 -8.66 1.66
N GLU A 162 50.36 -7.36 1.56
CA GLU A 162 51.39 -6.33 1.83
C GLU A 162 51.21 -5.71 3.22
N GLU A 163 52.18 -5.98 4.08
CA GLU A 163 52.41 -5.34 5.38
C GLU A 163 52.62 -3.82 5.22
N PRO A 164 51.91 -2.96 5.98
CA PRO A 164 52.14 -1.52 5.90
C PRO A 164 53.41 -1.14 6.67
N GLN A 165 54.47 -0.75 5.94
CA GLN A 165 55.65 -0.15 6.53
C GLN A 165 55.33 1.24 7.10
N ALA A 166 55.64 1.40 8.39
CA ALA A 166 55.46 2.63 9.14
C ALA A 166 56.42 3.73 8.65
N ILE A 167 55.87 4.78 8.02
CA ILE A 167 56.59 6.01 7.72
C ILE A 167 56.76 6.81 9.02
N ARG A 168 57.99 6.89 9.50
CA ARG A 168 58.40 7.61 10.71
C ARG A 168 59.04 8.94 10.30
N GLU A 169 58.23 9.95 10.01
CA GLU A 169 58.73 11.30 9.76
C GLU A 169 59.04 12.01 11.08
N GLN A 170 60.31 12.38 11.27
CA GLN A 170 60.76 13.27 12.34
C GLN A 170 60.47 14.72 11.93
N PRO A 171 59.77 15.52 12.76
CA PRO A 171 59.65 16.95 12.50
C PRO A 171 60.99 17.66 12.80
N GLN A 172 61.56 18.29 11.79
CA GLN A 172 62.70 19.21 11.96
C GLN A 172 62.21 20.50 12.62
N ALA A 173 62.91 20.88 13.70
CA ALA A 173 62.68 22.11 14.44
C ALA A 173 63.10 23.33 13.61
N ILE A 174 62.14 24.17 13.23
CA ILE A 174 62.38 25.52 12.73
C ILE A 174 62.68 26.41 13.95
N GLN A 175 63.92 26.89 14.04
CA GLN A 175 64.40 27.78 15.08
C GLN A 175 64.43 29.21 14.54
N GLU A 176 63.30 29.91 14.61
CA GLU A 176 63.22 31.34 14.28
C GLU A 176 63.49 32.19 15.53
N GLN A 177 64.51 33.05 15.43
CA GLN A 177 64.78 34.09 16.43
C GLN A 177 63.80 35.25 16.26
N PRO A 178 63.11 35.71 17.31
CA PRO A 178 62.27 36.89 17.22
C PRO A 178 63.12 38.17 17.26
N GLN A 179 62.98 39.00 16.23
CA GLN A 179 63.47 40.38 16.25
C GLN A 179 62.58 41.23 17.16
N ALA A 180 63.23 42.04 18.00
CA ALA A 180 62.58 42.91 18.96
C ALA A 180 61.83 44.06 18.27
N ILE A 181 60.50 44.09 18.42
CA ILE A 181 59.66 45.23 18.09
C ILE A 181 59.52 46.07 19.36
N GLN A 182 60.15 47.26 19.38
CA GLN A 182 59.91 48.30 20.38
C GLN A 182 58.59 49.00 20.05
N GLY A 183 57.52 48.61 20.76
CA GLY A 183 56.22 49.27 20.73
C GLY A 183 55.69 49.43 22.14
N GLU A 184 55.33 50.66 22.49
CA GLU A 184 54.86 51.11 23.79
C GLU A 184 53.53 50.40 24.21
N PRO A 185 53.41 49.85 25.43
CA PRO A 185 52.29 49.01 25.82
C PRO A 185 51.06 49.84 26.19
N GLN A 186 50.06 49.87 25.31
CA GLN A 186 48.71 50.27 25.73
C GLN A 186 48.09 49.16 26.59
N ALA A 187 47.57 49.55 27.76
CA ALA A 187 46.98 48.65 28.76
C ALA A 187 45.71 47.98 28.21
N ILE A 188 45.86 46.80 27.63
CA ILE A 188 44.76 45.91 27.28
C ILE A 188 44.19 45.34 28.58
N PRO A 189 42.87 45.42 28.84
CA PRO A 189 42.27 44.83 30.03
C PRO A 189 42.57 43.33 30.04
N LEU A 190 43.44 42.92 30.97
CA LEU A 190 43.84 41.53 31.18
C LEU A 190 42.59 40.73 31.55
N LYS A 191 42.00 40.06 30.54
CA LYS A 191 40.98 39.04 30.74
C LYS A 191 41.53 38.06 31.77
N ARG A 192 40.98 38.08 32.99
CA ARG A 192 41.36 37.17 34.07
C ARG A 192 41.35 35.77 33.49
N LYS A 193 42.51 35.13 33.42
CA LYS A 193 42.66 33.77 32.93
C LYS A 193 41.77 32.89 33.80
N ARG A 194 40.68 32.36 33.23
CA ARG A 194 39.80 31.39 33.91
C ARG A 194 40.69 30.28 34.46
N SER A 195 40.53 29.99 35.75
CA SER A 195 41.26 28.91 36.40
C SER A 195 41.01 27.60 35.65
N TYR A 196 42.05 26.79 35.48
CA TYR A 196 41.96 25.48 34.84
C TYR A 196 40.87 24.61 35.49
N ALA A 197 40.65 24.76 36.80
CA ALA A 197 39.58 24.09 37.52
C ALA A 197 38.17 24.54 37.09
N SER A 198 37.97 25.81 36.71
CA SER A 198 36.67 26.28 36.22
C SER A 198 36.39 25.74 34.81
N ILE A 199 37.41 25.69 33.96
CA ILE A 199 37.31 25.16 32.59
C ILE A 199 37.03 23.65 32.63
N ALA A 200 37.66 22.91 33.55
CA ALA A 200 37.42 21.48 33.72
C ALA A 200 36.00 21.18 34.21
N ARG A 201 35.46 21.97 35.16
CA ARG A 201 34.08 21.83 35.64
C ARG A 201 33.04 22.14 34.56
N GLU A 202 33.28 23.17 33.76
CA GLU A 202 32.43 23.53 32.61
C GLU A 202 32.39 22.40 31.55
N LYS A 203 33.53 21.77 31.28
CA LYS A 203 33.62 20.63 30.36
C LYS A 203 33.00 19.33 30.90
N LEU A 204 33.08 19.08 32.21
CA LEU A 204 32.43 17.90 32.80
C LEU A 204 30.92 18.06 32.89
N GLY A 205 30.42 19.28 33.19
CA GLY A 205 28.99 19.58 33.23
C GLY A 205 28.30 19.41 31.88
N SER A 206 28.94 19.86 30.79
CA SER A 206 28.39 19.69 29.44
C SER A 206 28.32 18.22 29.01
N PHE A 207 29.19 17.35 29.53
CA PHE A 207 29.16 15.91 29.25
C PHE A 207 28.02 15.21 30.00
N THR A 208 27.75 15.59 31.25
CA THR A 208 26.60 15.05 32.01
C THR A 208 25.26 15.50 31.43
N ASP A 209 25.18 16.73 30.92
CA ASP A 209 23.98 17.25 30.26
C ASP A 209 23.72 16.53 28.92
N ALA A 210 24.77 16.29 28.12
CA ALA A 210 24.65 15.54 26.88
C ALA A 210 24.19 14.09 27.10
N ARG A 211 24.72 13.41 28.14
CA ARG A 211 24.29 12.05 28.50
C ARG A 211 22.85 12.01 29.00
N THR A 212 22.44 13.00 29.78
CA THR A 212 21.05 13.11 30.26
C THR A 212 20.09 13.34 29.10
N ALA A 213 20.44 14.22 28.17
CA ALA A 213 19.65 14.47 26.95
C ALA A 213 19.49 13.20 26.09
N LEU A 214 20.53 12.36 25.97
CA LEU A 214 20.42 11.09 25.25
C LEU A 214 19.45 10.11 25.92
N TYR A 215 19.46 9.98 27.25
CA TYR A 215 18.50 9.12 27.95
C TYR A 215 17.06 9.64 27.84
N GLU A 216 16.87 10.96 27.85
CA GLU A 216 15.55 11.55 27.63
C GLU A 216 15.04 11.29 26.20
N GLU A 217 15.91 11.41 25.20
CA GLU A 217 15.62 11.07 23.80
C GLU A 217 15.26 9.59 23.63
N GLU A 218 16.04 8.67 24.22
CA GLU A 218 15.72 7.23 24.21
C GLU A 218 14.37 6.95 24.90
N GLY A 219 14.09 7.61 26.02
CA GLY A 219 12.81 7.51 26.73
C GLY A 219 11.63 8.00 25.90
N ARG A 220 11.79 9.09 25.14
CA ARG A 220 10.76 9.58 24.18
C ARG A 220 10.56 8.58 23.05
N LEU A 221 11.64 8.04 22.49
CA LEU A 221 11.57 7.07 21.39
C LEU A 221 10.89 5.77 21.83
N ALA A 222 11.15 5.30 23.04
CA ALA A 222 10.49 4.13 23.62
C ALA A 222 8.96 4.36 23.76
N LYS A 223 8.55 5.53 24.27
CA LYS A 223 7.12 5.90 24.34
C LYS A 223 6.46 5.99 22.97
N PHE A 224 7.16 6.54 21.98
CA PHE A 224 6.67 6.61 20.61
C PHE A 224 6.43 5.21 20.02
N ARG A 225 7.40 4.29 20.16
CA ARG A 225 7.24 2.89 19.73
C ARG A 225 6.08 2.18 20.45
N GLN A 226 5.91 2.43 21.75
CA GLN A 226 4.78 1.87 22.50
C GLN A 226 3.43 2.40 21.98
N ASN A 227 3.35 3.70 21.68
CA ASN A 227 2.15 4.31 21.12
C ASN A 227 1.85 3.78 19.70
N GLU A 228 2.86 3.64 18.84
CA GLU A 228 2.70 3.01 17.52
C GLU A 228 2.21 1.57 17.64
N SER A 229 2.76 0.78 18.58
CA SER A 229 2.31 -0.60 18.83
C SER A 229 0.85 -0.65 19.27
N LYS A 230 0.42 0.25 20.17
CA LYS A 230 -0.98 0.33 20.62
C LYS A 230 -1.91 0.77 19.49
N ALA A 231 -1.49 1.72 18.67
CA ALA A 231 -2.26 2.17 17.51
C ALA A 231 -2.43 1.05 16.48
N ALA A 232 -1.37 0.27 16.22
CA ALA A 232 -1.42 -0.90 15.35
C ALA A 232 -2.36 -1.99 15.89
N GLU A 233 -2.31 -2.27 17.20
CA GLU A 233 -3.21 -3.24 17.84
C GLU A 233 -4.68 -2.79 17.76
N SER A 234 -4.95 -1.50 17.99
CA SER A 234 -6.29 -0.93 17.85
C SER A 234 -6.81 -1.03 16.42
N ALA A 235 -5.97 -0.68 15.43
CA ALA A 235 -6.32 -0.79 14.02
C ALA A 235 -6.61 -2.25 13.60
N TRP A 236 -5.83 -3.21 14.12
CA TRP A 236 -6.07 -4.63 13.87
C TRP A 236 -7.39 -5.11 14.46
N LYS A 237 -7.73 -4.71 15.70
CA LYS A 237 -9.04 -5.03 16.32
C LYS A 237 -10.21 -4.42 15.54
N ALA A 238 -10.05 -3.20 15.02
CA ALA A 238 -11.07 -2.58 14.17
C ALA A 238 -11.23 -3.30 12.82
N ALA A 239 -10.13 -3.77 12.22
CA ALA A 239 -10.20 -4.58 11.01
C ALA A 239 -10.86 -5.95 11.27
N GLU A 240 -10.56 -6.58 12.42
CA GLU A 240 -11.18 -7.85 12.82
C GLU A 240 -12.70 -7.69 13.05
N SER A 241 -13.13 -6.60 13.69
CA SER A 241 -14.57 -6.35 13.89
C SER A 241 -15.29 -6.09 12.56
N PHE A 242 -14.68 -5.33 11.65
CA PHE A 242 -15.20 -5.13 10.30
C PHE A 242 -15.32 -6.45 9.52
N TRP A 243 -14.30 -7.31 9.60
CA TRP A 243 -14.32 -8.62 8.96
C TRP A 243 -15.46 -9.51 9.49
N LYS A 244 -15.61 -9.59 10.82
CA LYS A 244 -16.74 -10.33 11.45
C LYS A 244 -18.10 -9.77 11.03
N ALA A 245 -18.22 -8.45 10.91
CA ALA A 245 -19.44 -7.84 10.40
C ALA A 245 -19.71 -8.24 8.94
N ALA A 246 -18.67 -8.26 8.09
CA ALA A 246 -18.78 -8.71 6.70
C ALA A 246 -19.14 -10.20 6.57
N GLU A 247 -18.59 -11.07 7.42
CA GLU A 247 -19.00 -12.48 7.48
C GLU A 247 -20.47 -12.63 7.89
N SER A 248 -20.91 -11.84 8.88
CA SER A 248 -22.30 -11.84 9.32
C SER A 248 -23.26 -11.36 8.23
N THR A 249 -22.89 -10.33 7.45
CA THR A 249 -23.73 -9.85 6.34
C THR A 249 -23.78 -10.86 5.21
N LEU A 250 -22.67 -11.52 4.88
CA LEU A 250 -22.63 -12.59 3.89
C LEU A 250 -23.55 -13.76 4.28
N ALA A 251 -23.49 -14.20 5.54
CA ALA A 251 -24.38 -15.24 6.06
C ALA A 251 -25.86 -14.84 5.98
N ALA A 252 -26.18 -13.57 6.24
CA ALA A 252 -27.55 -13.06 6.10
C ALA A 252 -28.02 -13.07 4.63
N ILE A 253 -27.15 -12.74 3.69
CA ILE A 253 -27.44 -12.80 2.25
C ILE A 253 -27.71 -14.24 1.81
N GLU A 254 -26.89 -15.21 2.24
CA GLU A 254 -27.09 -16.62 1.93
C GLU A 254 -28.40 -17.15 2.52
N SER A 255 -28.74 -16.75 3.75
CA SER A 255 -30.03 -17.08 4.37
C SER A 255 -31.22 -16.46 3.63
N ALA A 256 -31.08 -15.23 3.11
CA ALA A 256 -32.12 -14.59 2.32
C ALA A 256 -32.30 -15.30 0.96
N ALA A 257 -31.21 -15.65 0.28
CA ALA A 257 -31.23 -16.36 -0.99
C ALA A 257 -31.90 -17.74 -0.88
N THR A 258 -31.60 -18.48 0.17
CA THR A 258 -32.23 -19.79 0.45
C THR A 258 -33.73 -19.65 0.76
N SER A 259 -34.12 -18.62 1.51
CA SER A 259 -35.54 -18.31 1.76
C SER A 259 -36.30 -17.99 0.47
N ILE A 260 -35.72 -17.17 -0.41
CA ILE A 260 -36.30 -16.86 -1.73
C ILE A 260 -36.44 -18.13 -2.58
N ALA A 261 -35.41 -18.97 -2.62
CA ALA A 261 -35.45 -20.24 -3.35
C ALA A 261 -36.53 -21.19 -2.81
N ALA A 262 -36.73 -21.25 -1.49
CA ALA A 262 -37.79 -22.03 -0.85
C ALA A 262 -39.18 -21.50 -1.20
N LYS A 263 -39.37 -20.17 -1.18
CA LYS A 263 -40.63 -19.53 -1.58
C LYS A 263 -40.99 -19.84 -3.04
N ASN A 264 -40.01 -19.71 -3.95
CA ASN A 264 -40.21 -20.01 -5.37
C ASN A 264 -40.54 -21.49 -5.59
N ARG A 265 -39.93 -22.41 -4.84
CA ARG A 265 -40.26 -23.85 -4.89
C ARG A 265 -41.70 -24.11 -4.44
N ALA A 266 -42.13 -23.53 -3.32
CA ALA A 266 -43.50 -23.67 -2.83
C ALA A 266 -44.54 -23.10 -3.81
N GLU A 267 -44.21 -22.01 -4.51
CA GLU A 267 -45.06 -21.44 -5.55
C GLU A 267 -45.19 -22.36 -6.77
N MET A 268 -44.09 -22.96 -7.22
CA MET A 268 -44.11 -23.97 -8.31
C MET A 268 -44.93 -25.21 -7.95
N GLU A 269 -44.85 -25.68 -6.70
CA GLU A 269 -45.67 -26.80 -6.20
C GLU A 269 -47.16 -26.43 -6.19
N ARG A 270 -47.51 -25.20 -5.77
CA ARG A 270 -48.90 -24.70 -5.83
C ARG A 270 -49.43 -24.61 -7.26
N MET A 271 -48.63 -24.09 -8.19
CA MET A 271 -49.00 -24.03 -9.61
C MET A 271 -49.21 -25.43 -10.21
N SER A 272 -48.37 -26.40 -9.83
CA SER A 272 -48.50 -27.78 -10.27
C SER A 272 -49.77 -28.43 -9.71
N SER A 273 -50.08 -28.22 -8.43
CA SER A 273 -51.31 -28.73 -7.81
C SER A 273 -52.58 -28.12 -8.41
N ASN A 274 -52.59 -26.81 -8.71
CA ASN A 274 -53.73 -26.18 -9.38
C ASN A 274 -53.94 -26.72 -10.79
N ARG A 275 -52.86 -27.03 -11.52
CA ARG A 275 -52.92 -27.62 -12.86
C ARG A 275 -53.51 -29.04 -12.86
N GLU A 276 -53.28 -29.82 -11.82
CA GLU A 276 -53.90 -31.15 -11.67
C GLU A 276 -55.40 -31.06 -11.31
N GLN A 277 -55.82 -30.00 -10.61
CA GLN A 277 -57.24 -29.76 -10.30
C GLN A 277 -58.03 -29.24 -11.51
N GLU A 278 -57.38 -28.57 -12.47
CA GLU A 278 -57.93 -28.32 -13.81
C GLU A 278 -57.90 -29.61 -14.66
N GLY A 279 -58.61 -30.64 -14.19
CA GLY A 279 -58.71 -31.94 -14.84
C GLY A 279 -59.20 -31.87 -16.31
N PRO A 280 -59.13 -32.99 -17.04
CA PRO A 280 -59.27 -33.09 -18.50
C PRO A 280 -60.71 -32.88 -19.03
N SER A 281 -61.40 -31.82 -18.61
CA SER A 281 -62.72 -31.43 -19.13
C SER A 281 -62.64 -30.67 -20.46
N ARG A 282 -61.44 -30.48 -21.02
CA ARG A 282 -61.26 -29.97 -22.39
C ARG A 282 -60.97 -31.11 -23.36
N GLN A 283 -61.89 -32.08 -23.41
CA GLN A 283 -62.02 -32.96 -24.59
C GLN A 283 -62.36 -32.07 -25.79
N GLN A 284 -61.32 -31.76 -26.55
CA GLN A 284 -61.29 -31.70 -28.02
C GLN A 284 -62.61 -31.32 -28.71
N GLN A 285 -62.87 -30.01 -28.86
CA GLN A 285 -63.31 -29.54 -30.17
C GLN A 285 -62.05 -29.36 -31.00
N VAL A 286 -61.79 -30.31 -31.90
CA VAL A 286 -60.76 -30.23 -32.93
C VAL A 286 -61.25 -29.21 -33.97
N PRO A 287 -60.67 -28.01 -34.10
CA PRO A 287 -60.90 -27.22 -35.30
C PRO A 287 -60.25 -27.98 -36.45
N GLN A 288 -61.05 -28.38 -37.43
CA GLN A 288 -60.55 -29.03 -38.63
C GLN A 288 -59.53 -28.13 -39.31
N SER A 289 -58.33 -28.72 -39.46
CA SER A 289 -57.22 -28.34 -40.31
C SER A 289 -57.65 -27.50 -41.53
N SER A 290 -57.27 -26.23 -41.52
CA SER A 290 -57.04 -25.48 -42.75
C SER A 290 -55.56 -25.63 -43.11
N ALA A 291 -55.31 -25.87 -44.39
CA ALA A 291 -54.10 -26.44 -44.96
C ALA A 291 -52.78 -25.74 -44.58
N PRO A 292 -51.66 -26.48 -44.50
CA PRO A 292 -50.33 -25.89 -44.35
C PRO A 292 -49.95 -25.13 -45.63
N GLY A 293 -49.82 -23.80 -45.51
CA GLY A 293 -49.18 -22.98 -46.53
C GLY A 293 -47.70 -23.35 -46.71
N PRO A 294 -47.15 -23.21 -47.92
CA PRO A 294 -45.79 -23.63 -48.23
C PRO A 294 -44.77 -22.86 -47.38
N VAL A 295 -43.92 -23.61 -46.70
CA VAL A 295 -42.77 -23.10 -45.94
C VAL A 295 -41.74 -22.57 -46.94
N TYR A 296 -41.65 -21.25 -47.04
CA TYR A 296 -40.63 -20.57 -47.83
C TYR A 296 -39.27 -20.74 -47.12
N ASN A 297 -38.38 -21.54 -47.72
CA ASN A 297 -37.04 -21.78 -47.23
C ASN A 297 -36.07 -20.76 -47.87
N PRO A 298 -35.52 -19.78 -47.12
CA PRO A 298 -34.74 -18.68 -47.70
C PRO A 298 -33.28 -19.01 -48.00
N TYR A 299 -32.84 -20.26 -47.92
CA TYR A 299 -31.44 -20.65 -48.16
C TYR A 299 -31.16 -21.11 -49.60
N TYR A 300 -31.48 -20.27 -50.58
CA TYR A 300 -30.85 -20.32 -51.90
C TYR A 300 -30.48 -18.90 -52.33
N TYR A 301 -29.28 -18.76 -52.90
CA TYR A 301 -28.57 -17.55 -53.37
C TYR A 301 -27.52 -16.96 -52.43
N HIS A 302 -26.28 -17.46 -52.56
CA HIS A 302 -25.26 -16.77 -53.37
C HIS A 302 -24.03 -17.65 -53.58
N MET A 303 -23.83 -18.07 -54.84
CA MET A 303 -22.50 -18.11 -55.46
C MET A 303 -22.11 -16.69 -55.87
#